data_AF-A0A397IU57-F1
#
_entry.id   AF-A0A397IU57-F1
#
_cell.length_a   1.000
_cell.length_b   1.000
_cell.length_c   1.000
_cell.angle_alpha   90.00
_cell.angle_beta   90.00
_cell.angle_gamma   90.00
#
_symmetry.space_group_name_H-M   'P 1'
#
loop_
_entity.id
_entity.type
_entity.pdbx_description
1 polymer ?
#
loop_
_entity_poly.entity_id
_entity_poly.type
_entity_poly.pdbx_seq_one_letter_code
_entity_poly.pdbx_strand_id
1 'polypeptide(L)'
;MKRCWDAKSEQRPAAKELLIDFENYCDNIRHRVKESEIWKQIKECKLNLTNQADNNNANSSTSYEIHPSAIYTSRCFNFKNLPKPKNLNENDDKDYQITTEE
;
A
#
# COMPACT_ATOMS: atom_id res chain seq x y z
N MET A 1 -2.84 8.94 -3.74
CA MET A 1 -2.67 7.62 -3.10
C MET A 1 -3.41 6.46 -3.77
N LYS A 2 -4.70 6.56 -4.17
CA LYS A 2 -5.40 5.44 -4.85
C LYS A 2 -4.76 4.97 -6.17
N ARG A 3 -3.88 5.78 -6.78
CA ARG A 3 -3.09 5.41 -7.96
C ARG A 3 -1.85 4.57 -7.62
N CYS A 4 -1.37 4.57 -6.38
CA CYS A 4 -0.13 3.86 -6.00
C CYS A 4 -0.30 2.34 -6.03
N TRP A 5 -1.53 1.87 -5.81
CA TRP A 5 -1.90 0.47 -5.85
C TRP A 5 -2.67 0.13 -7.14
N ASP A 6 -2.45 0.86 -8.23
CA ASP A 6 -3.09 0.53 -9.52
C ASP A 6 -2.55 -0.80 -10.07
N ALA A 7 -3.40 -1.57 -10.76
CA ALA A 7 -3.00 -2.82 -11.40
C ALA A 7 -1.98 -2.57 -12.52
N LYS A 8 -2.20 -1.53 -13.33
CA LYS A 8 -1.34 -1.12 -14.43
C LYS A 8 -0.14 -0.34 -13.88
N SER A 9 1.06 -0.76 -14.26
CA SER A 9 2.28 -0.15 -13.74
C SER A 9 2.44 1.30 -14.21
N GLU A 10 1.94 1.59 -15.40
CA GLU A 10 2.02 2.87 -16.10
C GLU A 10 1.08 3.92 -15.49
N GLN A 11 0.02 3.47 -14.79
CA GLN A 11 -0.94 4.34 -14.12
C GLN A 11 -0.48 4.75 -12.72
N ARG A 12 0.52 4.05 -12.17
CA ARG A 12 1.11 4.37 -10.88
C ARG A 12 1.94 5.65 -10.98
N PRO A 13 1.91 6.51 -9.95
CA PRO A 13 2.72 7.70 -9.92
C PRO A 13 4.20 7.36 -9.86
N ALA A 14 5.02 8.17 -10.52
CA ALA A 14 6.46 8.09 -10.40
C ALA A 14 6.92 8.52 -9.00
N ALA A 15 8.10 8.06 -8.58
CA ALA A 15 8.67 8.42 -7.27
C ALA A 15 8.77 9.94 -7.05
N LYS A 16 9.08 10.70 -8.11
CA LYS A 16 9.13 12.18 -8.08
C LYS A 16 7.75 12.81 -7.80
N GLU A 17 6.68 12.25 -8.36
CA GLU A 17 5.32 12.76 -8.18
C GLU A 17 4.85 12.49 -6.75
N LEU A 18 5.17 11.30 -6.23
CA LEU A 18 4.91 10.95 -4.84
C LEU A 18 5.64 11.88 -3.86
N LEU A 19 6.90 12.22 -4.15
CA LEU A 19 7.66 13.14 -3.31
C LEU A 19 6.94 14.50 -3.18
N ILE A 20 6.50 15.06 -4.31
CA ILE A 20 5.77 16.34 -4.34
C ILE A 20 4.44 16.23 -3.58
N ASP A 21 3.69 15.14 -3.77
CA ASP A 21 2.44 14.89 -3.03
C ASP A 21 2.70 14.86 -1.51
N PHE A 22 3.78 14.18 -1.07
CA PHE A 22 4.14 14.09 0.35
C PHE A 22 4.60 15.42 0.94
N GLU A 23 5.36 16.23 0.20
CA GLU A 23 5.75 17.57 0.61
C GLU A 23 4.51 18.45 0.80
N ASN A 24 3.59 18.42 -0.17
CA ASN A 24 2.31 19.13 -0.07
C ASN A 24 1.49 18.67 1.15
N TYR A 25 1.44 17.37 1.44
CA TYR A 25 0.77 16.88 2.65
C TYR A 25 1.45 17.38 3.93
N CYS A 26 2.78 17.34 4.00
CA CYS A 26 3.53 17.85 5.15
C CYS A 26 3.25 19.33 5.39
N ASP A 27 3.27 20.14 4.33
CA ASP A 27 3.02 21.58 4.41
C ASP A 27 1.57 21.88 4.80
N ASN A 28 0.61 21.14 4.25
CA ASN A 28 -0.78 21.25 4.65
C ASN A 28 -0.98 20.89 6.12
N ILE A 29 -0.33 19.84 6.63
CA ILE A 29 -0.40 19.49 8.07
C ILE A 29 0.23 20.58 8.94
N ARG A 30 1.37 21.14 8.54
CA ARG A 30 2.10 22.15 9.31
C ARG A 30 1.40 23.51 9.33
N HIS A 31 0.80 23.91 8.21
CA HIS A 31 0.33 25.29 8.00
C HIS A 31 -1.19 25.40 7.79
N ARG A 32 -1.88 24.35 7.33
CA ARG A 32 -3.32 24.34 7.01
C ARG A 32 -4.11 23.32 7.85
N VAL A 33 -4.32 23.71 9.10
CA VAL A 33 -5.48 23.37 9.95
C VAL A 33 -5.58 21.94 10.49
N LYS A 34 -5.87 21.86 11.79
CA LYS A 34 -6.35 20.67 12.54
C LYS A 34 -7.67 20.07 12.02
N GLU A 35 -8.22 20.57 10.91
CA GLU A 35 -9.52 20.20 10.33
C GLU A 35 -9.38 19.45 9.00
N SER A 36 -8.16 19.36 8.44
CA SER A 36 -7.93 18.53 7.26
C SER A 36 -8.27 17.07 7.56
N GLU A 37 -8.83 16.38 6.56
CA GLU A 37 -9.23 14.98 6.67
C GLU A 37 -8.04 14.08 7.05
N ILE A 38 -6.86 14.36 6.48
CA ILE A 38 -5.61 13.66 6.80
C ILE A 38 -5.23 13.84 8.27
N TRP A 39 -5.36 15.05 8.82
CA TRP A 39 -5.07 15.27 10.24
C TRP A 39 -6.04 14.52 11.16
N LYS A 40 -7.32 14.46 10.81
CA LYS A 40 -8.34 13.69 11.54
C LYS A 40 -7.97 12.21 11.58
N GLN A 41 -7.64 11.63 10.43
CA GLN A 41 -7.21 10.24 10.30
C GLN A 41 -5.93 9.96 11.11
N ILE A 42 -4.92 10.84 11.04
CA ILE A 42 -3.70 10.71 11.86
C ILE A 42 -4.03 10.74 13.35
N LYS A 43 -4.92 11.64 13.79
CA LYS A 43 -5.33 11.75 15.20
C LYS A 43 -6.09 10.51 15.67
N GLU A 44 -6.98 9.97 14.84
CA GLU A 44 -7.72 8.74 15.11
C GLU A 44 -6.78 7.54 15.22
N CYS A 45 -5.85 7.36 14.26
CA CYS A 45 -4.83 6.31 14.32
C CYS A 45 -3.97 6.41 15.58
N LYS A 46 -3.54 7.62 15.95
CA LYS A 46 -2.79 7.84 17.20
C LYS A 46 -3.61 7.45 18.43
N LEU A 47 -4.88 7.86 18.49
CA LEU A 47 -5.77 7.50 19.59
C LEU A 47 -5.95 5.97 19.69
N ASN A 48 -6.16 5.28 18.57
CA ASN A 48 -6.27 3.82 18.54
C ASN A 48 -4.98 3.14 19.01
N LEU A 49 -3.81 3.64 18.62
CA LEU A 49 -2.52 3.14 19.10
C LEU A 49 -2.37 3.33 20.62
N THR A 50 -2.71 4.51 21.15
CA THR A 50 -2.64 4.79 22.59
C THR A 50 -3.63 3.93 23.38
N ASN A 51 -4.87 3.79 22.90
CA ASN A 51 -5.89 2.96 23.53
C ASN A 51 -5.53 1.45 23.50
N GLN A 52 -4.75 1.02 22.51
CA GLN A 52 -4.22 -0.34 22.43
C GLN A 52 -3.01 -0.54 23.35
N ALA A 53 -2.22 0.51 23.60
CA ALA A 53 -1.13 0.49 24.58
C ALA A 53 -1.64 0.38 26.03
N ASP A 54 -2.81 0.96 26.34
CA ASP A 54 -3.47 0.82 27.64
C ASP A 54 -4.13 -0.57 27.85
N ASN A 55 -4.31 -1.34 26.78
CA ASN A 55 -4.78 -2.74 26.81
C ASN A 55 -3.63 -3.70 26.50
N ASN A 56 -2.61 -3.77 27.36
CA ASN A 56 -1.68 -4.90 27.48
C ASN A 56 -1.21 -5.58 26.18
N ASN A 57 -0.73 -4.83 25.18
CA ASN A 57 0.07 -5.48 24.12
C ASN A 57 1.04 -4.54 23.40
N ALA A 58 1.87 -3.80 24.15
CA ALA A 58 3.08 -3.19 23.61
C ALA A 58 4.12 -4.23 23.11
N ASN A 59 3.84 -5.52 23.30
CA ASN A 59 4.59 -6.65 22.77
C ASN A 59 3.77 -7.39 21.71
N SER A 60 3.25 -6.69 20.69
CA SER A 60 2.95 -7.33 19.40
C SER A 60 4.27 -7.71 18.71
N SER A 61 5.11 -8.47 19.40
CA SER A 61 5.96 -9.43 18.73
C SER A 61 4.98 -10.40 18.11
N THR A 62 4.59 -10.17 16.86
CA THR A 62 4.06 -11.23 16.01
C THR A 62 4.95 -12.43 16.27
N SER A 63 4.42 -13.46 16.95
CA SER A 63 5.18 -14.67 17.20
C SER A 63 5.49 -15.23 15.82
N TYR A 64 6.72 -15.04 15.34
CA TYR A 64 7.15 -15.56 14.06
C TYR A 64 7.29 -17.07 14.24
N GLU A 65 6.17 -17.76 14.04
CA GLU A 65 6.12 -19.20 14.05
C GLU A 65 6.61 -19.69 12.68
N ILE A 66 7.75 -20.38 12.70
CA ILE A 66 8.30 -20.99 11.49
C ILE A 66 7.48 -22.24 11.22
N HIS A 67 6.65 -22.20 10.19
CA HIS A 67 5.87 -23.36 9.80
C HIS A 67 6.84 -24.41 9.20
N PRO A 68 6.91 -25.66 9.71
CA PRO A 68 7.90 -26.65 9.28
C PRO A 68 7.89 -26.95 7.77
N SER A 69 6.74 -26.76 7.12
CA SER A 69 6.56 -26.99 5.67
C SER A 69 6.72 -25.73 4.81
N ALA A 70 6.98 -24.56 5.39
CA ALA A 70 7.16 -23.33 4.63
C ALA A 70 8.58 -23.24 4.04
N ILE A 71 8.68 -22.76 2.80
CA ILE A 71 9.98 -22.49 2.16
C ILE A 71 10.27 -21.00 2.25
N TYR A 72 11.34 -20.65 2.97
CA TYR A 72 11.77 -19.27 3.20
C TYR A 72 12.89 -18.82 2.25
N THR A 73 13.34 -19.70 1.35
CA THR A 73 14.32 -19.34 0.32
C THR A 73 13.63 -18.70 -0.88
N SER A 74 14.30 -17.75 -1.51
CA SER A 74 13.83 -17.15 -2.76
C SER A 74 13.67 -18.23 -3.83
N ARG A 75 12.53 -18.26 -4.51
CA ARG A 75 12.26 -19.12 -5.66
C ARG A 75 12.09 -18.25 -6.91
N CYS A 76 12.55 -18.73 -8.06
CA CYS A 76 12.26 -18.08 -9.33
C CYS A 76 10.74 -18.05 -9.54
N PHE A 77 10.19 -16.86 -9.74
CA PHE A 77 8.76 -16.64 -9.91
C PHE A 77 8.42 -16.61 -11.40
N ASN A 78 7.47 -17.43 -11.84
CA ASN A 78 7.05 -17.49 -13.24
C ASN A 78 5.89 -16.53 -13.49
N PHE A 79 6.14 -15.46 -14.25
CA PHE A 79 5.13 -14.45 -14.58
C PHE A 79 4.06 -14.93 -15.56
N LYS A 80 4.29 -16.03 -16.31
CA LYS A 80 3.39 -16.48 -17.38
C LYS A 80 2.03 -16.99 -16.90
N ASN A 81 1.93 -17.46 -15.65
CA ASN A 81 0.74 -18.14 -15.12
C ASN A 81 0.10 -17.41 -13.94
N LEU A 82 0.22 -16.08 -13.87
CA LEU A 82 -0.35 -15.31 -12.78
C LEU A 82 -1.85 -15.08 -12.98
N PRO A 83 -2.66 -15.20 -11.92
CA PRO A 83 -4.04 -14.77 -11.98
C PRO A 83 -4.10 -13.26 -12.23
N LYS A 84 -5.19 -12.80 -12.85
CA LYS A 84 -5.41 -11.37 -13.09
C LYS A 84 -5.36 -10.59 -11.76
N PRO A 85 -4.76 -9.39 -11.74
CA PRO A 85 -4.75 -8.54 -10.55
C PRO A 85 -6.19 -8.23 -10.10
N LYS A 86 -6.49 -8.37 -8.81
CA LYS A 86 -7.84 -8.15 -8.28
C LYS A 86 -8.32 -6.69 -8.38
N ASN A 87 -7.36 -5.76 -8.41
CA ASN A 87 -7.56 -4.32 -8.57
C ASN A 87 -7.63 -3.88 -10.04
N LEU A 88 -7.63 -4.83 -10.99
CA LEU A 88 -7.84 -4.55 -12.40
C LEU A 88 -9.33 -4.32 -12.66
N ASN A 89 -9.70 -3.19 -13.28
CA ASN A 89 -11.09 -2.92 -13.62
C ASN A 89 -11.45 -3.57 -14.98
N GLU A 90 -12.75 -3.80 -15.22
CA GLU A 90 -13.23 -4.47 -16.45
C GLU A 90 -12.92 -3.68 -17.74
N ASN A 91 -12.74 -2.36 -17.64
CA ASN A 91 -12.40 -1.51 -18.79
C ASN A 91 -10.91 -1.60 -19.15
N ASP A 92 -10.06 -1.88 -18.16
CA ASP A 92 -8.61 -2.01 -18.31
C ASP A 92 -8.20 -3.34 -18.94
N ASP A 93 -9.08 -4.34 -18.90
CA ASP A 93 -8.86 -5.71 -19.36
C ASP A 93 -8.62 -5.80 -20.88
N LYS A 94 -9.05 -4.79 -21.66
CA LYS A 94 -8.84 -4.77 -23.12
C LYS A 94 -7.39 -4.49 -23.53
N ASP A 95 -6.62 -3.79 -22.71
CA ASP A 95 -5.24 -3.41 -23.03
C ASP A 95 -4.23 -4.52 -22.67
N TYR A 96 -4.58 -5.41 -21.74
CA TYR A 96 -3.69 -6.50 -21.29
C TYR A 96 -3.50 -7.62 -22.32
N GLN A 97 -4.35 -7.67 -23.35
CA GLN A 97 -4.26 -8.67 -24.43
C GLN A 97 -3.28 -8.27 -25.54
N ILE A 98 -2.67 -7.09 -25.48
CA ILE A 98 -1.91 -6.51 -26.61
C ILE A 98 -0.38 -6.72 -26.47
N THR A 99 0.15 -7.15 -25.33
CA THR A 99 1.60 -7.23 -25.10
C THR A 99 2.22 -8.63 -25.16
N THR A 100 1.53 -9.63 -25.73
CA THR A 100 2.05 -11.01 -25.87
C THR A 100 2.44 -11.42 -27.30
N GLU A 101 2.95 -10.50 -28.12
CA GLU A 101 3.58 -10.85 -29.39
C GLU A 101 4.98 -10.21 -29.51
N GLU A 102 5.99 -11.08 -29.32
CA GLU A 102 7.35 -11.20 -29.95
C GLU A 102 8.41 -11.73 -28.95
#